data_AF-A0A7X5CY88-F1
#
_entry.id   AF-A0A7X5CY88-F1
#
_cell.length_a   1.000
_cell.length_b   1.000
_cell.length_c   1.000
_cell.angle_alpha   90.00
_cell.angle_beta   90.00
_cell.angle_gamma   90.00
#
_symmetry.space_group_name_H-M   'P 1'
#
loop_
_entity.id
_entity.type
_entity.pdbx_description
1 polymer ?
#
loop_
_entity_poly.entity_id
_entity_poly.type
_entity_poly.pdbx_seq_one_letter_code
_entity_poly.pdbx_strand_id
1 'polypeptide(L)'
;MANDVKNYSKETTSFILKEKIADMMKYGKQAVANFPRRERQTADEIRRSMLEMYRLSIIIEKKYYKKTTLQDLDIELDVLRHLIRLAQDKDYYGQNVAPPLPFKKYEYWSGLLNEIGRIIGGYMKYAKQ
;
A
#
# COMPACT_ATOMS: atom_id res chain seq x y z
N MET A 1 18.13 -7.59 -26.10
CA MET A 1 18.47 -6.68 -24.99
C MET A 1 18.19 -7.44 -23.71
N ALA A 2 19.24 -7.83 -23.00
CA ALA A 2 19.16 -8.73 -21.86
C ALA A 2 18.40 -8.08 -20.71
N ASN A 3 17.44 -8.81 -20.15
CA ASN A 3 16.76 -8.45 -18.91
C ASN A 3 17.77 -8.52 -17.78
N ASP A 4 18.27 -7.36 -17.33
CA ASP A 4 18.98 -7.23 -16.06
C ASP A 4 18.01 -7.53 -14.92
N VAL A 5 17.90 -8.81 -14.57
CA VAL A 5 17.28 -9.25 -13.32
C VAL A 5 18.17 -8.76 -12.19
N LYS A 6 17.91 -7.53 -11.72
CA LYS A 6 18.57 -6.95 -10.54
C LYS A 6 18.38 -7.91 -9.38
N ASN A 7 19.44 -8.61 -9.02
CA ASN A 7 19.45 -9.58 -7.93
C ASN A 7 19.57 -8.80 -6.62
N TYR A 8 18.44 -8.34 -6.09
CA TYR A 8 18.41 -7.58 -4.85
C TYR A 8 18.73 -8.49 -3.66
N SER A 9 19.73 -8.12 -2.85
CA SER A 9 19.97 -8.80 -1.59
C SER A 9 18.77 -8.59 -0.65
N LYS A 10 18.57 -9.51 0.32
CA LYS A 10 17.47 -9.46 1.29
C LYS A 10 17.39 -8.11 2.04
N GLU A 11 18.55 -7.52 2.30
CA GLU A 11 18.72 -6.26 3.03
C GLU A 11 18.36 -5.05 2.15
N THR A 12 18.84 -5.02 0.91
CA THR A 12 18.47 -3.98 -0.07
C THR A 12 16.97 -4.00 -0.37
N THR A 13 16.36 -5.18 -0.48
CA THR A 13 14.92 -5.30 -0.78
C THR A 13 14.04 -4.78 0.36
N SER A 14 14.41 -5.10 1.62
CA SER A 14 13.67 -4.61 2.80
C SER A 14 13.76 -3.09 2.94
N PHE A 15 14.93 -2.52 2.62
CA PHE A 15 15.14 -1.09 2.62
C PHE A 15 14.26 -0.40 1.56
N ILE A 16 14.27 -0.92 0.32
CA ILE A 16 13.45 -0.41 -0.80
C ILE A 16 11.96 -0.47 -0.47
N LEU A 17 11.49 -1.56 0.15
CA LEU A 17 10.08 -1.73 0.53
C LEU A 17 9.61 -0.62 1.47
N LYS A 18 10.38 -0.34 2.53
CA LYS A 18 10.07 0.72 3.49
C LYS A 18 10.03 2.09 2.83
N GLU A 19 11.00 2.40 1.96
CA GLU A 19 11.03 3.68 1.24
C GLU A 19 9.82 3.84 0.33
N LYS A 20 9.45 2.80 -0.42
CA LYS A 20 8.28 2.82 -1.30
C LYS A 20 6.97 3.00 -0.53
N ILE A 21 6.83 2.35 0.62
CA ILE A 21 5.68 2.56 1.50
C ILE A 21 5.67 4.00 2.03
N ALA A 22 6.81 4.53 2.47
CA ALA A 22 6.90 5.91 2.95
C ALA A 22 6.52 6.94 1.87
N ASP A 23 6.95 6.74 0.63
CA ASP A 23 6.58 7.59 -0.49
C ASP A 23 5.10 7.49 -0.84
N MET A 24 4.54 6.27 -0.82
CA MET A 24 3.09 6.06 -0.95
C MET A 24 2.32 6.81 0.15
N MET A 25 2.81 6.79 1.40
CA MET A 25 2.17 7.50 2.50
C MET A 25 2.21 9.02 2.35
N LYS A 26 3.27 9.60 1.79
CA LYS A 26 3.35 11.06 1.52
C LYS A 26 2.20 11.47 0.59
N TYR A 27 1.98 10.71 -0.47
CA TYR A 27 0.86 10.91 -1.39
C TYR A 27 -0.49 10.64 -0.72
N GLY A 28 -0.63 9.48 -0.07
CA GLY A 28 -1.89 9.02 0.52
C GLY A 28 -2.42 9.95 1.62
N LYS A 29 -1.54 10.49 2.47
CA LYS A 29 -1.94 11.48 3.48
C LYS A 29 -2.54 12.74 2.86
N GLN A 30 -1.99 13.23 1.76
CA GLN A 30 -2.53 14.39 1.03
C GLN A 30 -3.84 14.07 0.33
N ALA A 31 -3.96 12.88 -0.27
CA ALA A 31 -5.20 12.44 -0.92
C ALA A 31 -6.36 12.39 0.09
N VAL A 32 -6.13 11.77 1.24
CA VAL A 32 -7.14 11.53 2.28
C VAL A 32 -7.48 12.78 3.10
N ALA A 33 -6.58 13.76 3.16
CA ALA A 33 -6.87 15.06 3.78
C ALA A 33 -8.01 15.83 3.09
N ASN A 34 -8.26 15.56 1.81
CA ASN A 34 -9.30 16.21 1.02
C ASN A 34 -10.67 15.50 1.09
N PHE A 35 -10.82 14.47 1.93
CA PHE A 35 -12.07 13.72 2.02
C PHE A 35 -13.16 14.56 2.69
N PRO A 36 -14.42 14.47 2.22
CA PRO A 36 -15.54 15.18 2.83
C PRO A 36 -15.80 14.67 4.25
N ARG A 37 -16.40 15.51 5.11
CA ARG A 37 -16.64 15.20 6.53
C ARG A 37 -17.38 13.88 6.77
N ARG A 38 -18.32 13.52 5.88
CA ARG A 38 -19.07 12.26 5.95
C ARG A 38 -18.19 11.00 5.81
N GLU A 39 -17.06 11.11 5.10
CA GLU A 39 -16.12 10.02 4.84
C GLU A 39 -14.85 10.13 5.71
N ARG A 40 -14.94 10.86 6.82
CA ARG A 40 -13.84 10.99 7.76
C ARG A 40 -13.43 9.64 8.36
N GLN A 41 -14.40 8.76 8.62
CA GLN A 41 -14.12 7.42 9.11
C GLN A 41 -13.32 6.60 8.09
N THR A 42 -13.77 6.55 6.83
CA THR A 42 -13.05 5.90 5.71
C THR A 42 -11.64 6.45 5.57
N ALA A 43 -11.50 7.78 5.64
CA ALA A 43 -10.21 8.45 5.65
C ALA A 43 -9.30 7.98 6.81
N ASP A 44 -9.85 7.86 8.02
CA ASP A 44 -9.09 7.43 9.19
C ASP A 44 -8.70 5.95 9.12
N GLU A 45 -9.54 5.07 8.56
CA GLU A 45 -9.17 3.67 8.31
C GLU A 45 -8.04 3.56 7.27
N ILE A 46 -8.10 4.33 6.17
CA ILE A 46 -7.01 4.38 5.18
C ILE A 46 -5.70 4.86 5.84
N ARG A 47 -5.76 5.87 6.70
CA ARG A 47 -4.56 6.34 7.44
C ARG A 47 -4.00 5.27 8.37
N ARG A 48 -4.87 4.53 9.06
CA ARG A 48 -4.47 3.43 9.95
C ARG A 48 -3.79 2.31 9.15
N SER A 49 -4.39 1.89 8.05
CA SER A 49 -3.84 0.85 7.18
C SER A 49 -2.46 1.24 6.61
N MET A 50 -2.32 2.48 6.12
CA MET A 50 -1.03 3.02 5.69
C MET A 50 0.05 2.97 6.80
N LEU A 51 -0.31 3.33 8.03
CA LEU A 51 0.60 3.30 9.17
C LEU A 51 0.98 1.87 9.56
N GLU A 52 0.04 0.93 9.46
CA GLU A 52 0.27 -0.48 9.78
C GLU A 52 1.22 -1.13 8.78
N MET A 53 1.03 -0.89 7.48
CA MET A 53 2.00 -1.31 6.46
C MET A 53 3.42 -0.81 6.76
N TYR A 54 3.54 0.46 7.19
CA TYR A 54 4.84 1.03 7.53
C TYR A 54 5.47 0.35 8.75
N ARG A 55 4.69 0.09 9.80
CA ARG A 55 5.16 -0.65 10.98
C ARG A 55 5.63 -2.06 10.62
N LEU A 56 4.83 -2.79 9.85
CA LEU A 56 5.18 -4.12 9.36
C LEU A 56 6.48 -4.10 8.55
N SER A 57 6.69 -3.09 7.70
CA SER A 57 7.94 -2.92 6.95
C SER A 57 9.17 -2.73 7.84
N ILE A 58 9.03 -2.01 8.97
CA ILE A 58 10.11 -1.82 9.96
C ILE A 58 10.41 -3.13 10.70
N ILE A 59 9.37 -3.91 11.05
CA ILE A 59 9.55 -5.22 11.71
C ILE A 59 10.31 -6.18 10.78
N ILE A 60 9.96 -6.18 9.50
CA ILE A 60 10.67 -6.93 8.45
C ILE A 60 12.13 -6.43 8.34
N GLU A 61 12.38 -5.13 8.33
CA GLU A 61 13.74 -4.57 8.25
C GLU A 61 14.61 -4.94 9.46
N LYS A 62 14.04 -4.90 10.67
CA LYS A 62 14.75 -5.24 11.92
C LYS A 62 15.03 -6.73 12.09
N LYS A 63 14.74 -7.55 11.07
CA LYS A 63 15.00 -8.99 11.05
C LYS A 63 14.30 -9.79 12.14
N TYR A 64 13.21 -9.28 12.72
CA TYR A 64 12.27 -10.09 13.51
C TYR A 64 11.42 -10.97 12.58
N TYR A 65 12.07 -11.68 11.65
CA TYR A 65 11.45 -12.40 10.56
C TYR A 65 10.68 -13.61 11.10
N LYS A 66 9.37 -13.45 11.27
CA LYS A 66 8.45 -14.57 11.17
C LYS A 66 7.87 -14.55 9.76
N LYS A 67 7.73 -15.72 9.11
CA LYS A 67 7.04 -15.84 7.79
C LYS A 67 5.67 -15.17 7.82
N THR A 68 5.03 -15.12 8.98
CA THR A 68 3.75 -14.46 9.23
C THR A 68 3.80 -12.95 8.97
N THR A 69 4.84 -12.22 9.38
CA THR A 69 4.86 -10.75 9.25
C THR A 69 4.85 -10.27 7.79
N LEU A 70 5.46 -11.04 6.88
CA LEU A 70 5.41 -10.73 5.45
C LEU A 70 4.02 -11.01 4.86
N GLN A 71 3.34 -12.06 5.35
CA GLN A 71 1.96 -12.35 4.98
C GLN A 71 1.01 -11.28 5.53
N ASP A 72 1.23 -10.84 6.77
CA ASP A 72 0.47 -9.75 7.39
C ASP A 72 0.60 -8.46 6.56
N LEU A 73 1.81 -8.16 6.05
CA LEU A 73 2.02 -7.02 5.17
C LEU A 73 1.31 -7.17 3.81
N ASP A 74 1.30 -8.37 3.24
CA ASP A 74 0.61 -8.67 1.97
C ASP A 74 -0.92 -8.53 2.13
N ILE A 75 -1.46 -9.02 3.24
CA ILE A 75 -2.87 -8.86 3.61
C ILE A 75 -3.21 -7.37 3.79
N GLU A 76 -2.40 -6.63 4.54
CA GLU A 76 -2.64 -5.22 4.81
C GLU A 76 -2.56 -4.37 3.53
N LEU A 77 -1.68 -4.73 2.59
CA LEU A 77 -1.63 -4.12 1.27
C LEU A 77 -2.96 -4.31 0.52
N ASP A 78 -3.55 -5.50 0.60
CA ASP A 78 -4.81 -5.79 -0.06
C ASP A 78 -6.00 -5.07 0.61
N VAL A 79 -6.00 -5.00 1.94
CA VAL A 79 -6.92 -4.16 2.71
C VAL A 79 -6.86 -2.71 2.21
N LEU A 80 -5.66 -2.14 2.07
CA LEU A 80 -5.50 -0.78 1.56
C LEU A 80 -6.03 -0.62 0.14
N ARG A 81 -5.79 -1.59 -0.77
CA ARG A 81 -6.36 -1.58 -2.13
C ARG A 81 -7.88 -1.54 -2.11
N HIS A 82 -8.50 -2.35 -1.26
CA HIS A 82 -9.94 -2.39 -1.12
C HIS A 82 -10.49 -1.07 -0.53
N LEU A 83 -9.83 -0.50 0.47
CA LEU A 83 -10.24 0.79 1.05
C LEU A 83 -10.18 1.94 0.04
N ILE A 84 -9.12 2.03 -0.79
CA ILE A 84 -9.05 3.08 -1.82
C ILE A 84 -10.07 2.86 -2.94
N ARG A 85 -10.42 1.60 -3.25
CA ARG A 85 -11.47 1.27 -4.21
C ARG A 85 -12.83 1.68 -3.66
N LEU A 86 -13.13 1.39 -2.40
CA LEU A 86 -14.33 1.87 -1.72
C LEU A 86 -14.43 3.40 -1.70
N ALA A 87 -13.30 4.11 -1.58
CA ALA A 87 -13.27 5.56 -1.63
C ALA A 87 -13.46 6.14 -3.05
N GLN A 88 -13.29 5.34 -4.10
CA GLN A 88 -13.44 5.76 -5.50
C GLN A 88 -14.78 5.31 -6.10
N ASP A 89 -15.31 4.18 -5.65
CA ASP A 89 -16.48 3.54 -6.22
C ASP A 89 -17.75 4.37 -5.97
N LYS A 90 -18.42 4.73 -7.07
CA LYS A 90 -19.60 5.59 -7.06
C LYS A 90 -20.83 4.86 -6.54
N ASP A 91 -20.87 3.53 -6.58
CA ASP A 91 -22.05 2.79 -6.14
C ASP A 91 -22.27 2.92 -4.63
N TYR A 92 -21.20 3.20 -3.87
CA TYR A 92 -21.26 3.52 -2.44
C TYR A 92 -21.70 4.97 -2.16
N TYR A 93 -21.64 5.86 -3.14
CA TYR A 93 -21.98 7.27 -3.00
C TYR A 93 -23.05 7.63 -4.03
N GLY A 94 -24.31 7.63 -3.61
CA GLY A 94 -25.49 7.72 -4.48
C GLY A 94 -25.35 8.65 -5.70
N GLN A 95 -26.03 8.29 -6.80
CA GLN A 95 -25.79 8.71 -8.21
C GLN A 95 -25.36 10.17 -8.48
N ASN A 96 -25.72 11.14 -7.64
CA ASN A 96 -25.41 12.57 -7.80
C ASN A 96 -24.24 13.06 -6.93
N VAL A 97 -23.48 12.15 -6.36
CA VAL A 97 -22.43 12.45 -5.39
C VAL A 97 -21.07 12.02 -5.95
N ALA A 98 -20.15 12.97 -6.04
CA ALA A 98 -18.77 12.64 -6.39
C ALA A 98 -18.13 11.76 -5.28
N PRO A 99 -17.41 10.69 -5.67
CA PRO A 99 -16.69 9.88 -4.71
C PRO A 99 -15.57 10.70 -4.05
N PRO A 100 -15.20 10.40 -2.80
CA PRO A 100 -14.11 11.07 -2.07
C PRO A 100 -12.78 11.06 -2.81
N LEU A 101 -12.51 9.98 -3.55
CA LEU A 101 -11.28 9.80 -4.29
C LEU A 101 -11.56 9.89 -5.80
N PRO A 102 -11.12 10.97 -6.48
CA PRO A 102 -11.22 11.07 -7.93
C PRO A 102 -10.45 9.96 -8.63
N PHE A 103 -10.97 9.50 -9.78
CA PHE A 103 -10.36 8.39 -10.55
C PHE A 103 -8.87 8.57 -10.84
N LYS A 104 -8.43 9.77 -11.26
CA LYS A 104 -7.00 10.05 -11.52
C LYS A 104 -6.12 9.85 -10.28
N LYS A 105 -6.63 10.20 -9.09
CA LYS A 105 -5.90 9.99 -7.84
C LYS A 105 -5.86 8.52 -7.46
N TYR A 106 -7.00 7.83 -7.63
CA TYR A 106 -7.10 6.38 -7.42
C TYR A 106 -6.16 5.58 -8.33
N GLU A 107 -6.09 5.92 -9.63
CA GLU A 107 -5.25 5.25 -10.62
C GLU A 107 -3.77 5.37 -10.24
N TYR A 108 -3.32 6.60 -9.94
CA TYR A 108 -1.95 6.85 -9.51
C TYR A 108 -1.62 6.09 -8.21
N TRP A 109 -2.50 6.15 -7.21
CA TRP A 109 -2.29 5.45 -5.94
C TRP A 109 -2.25 3.93 -6.14
N SER A 110 -3.15 3.39 -6.94
CA SER A 110 -3.18 1.96 -7.28
C SER A 110 -1.87 1.53 -7.94
N GLY A 111 -1.28 2.38 -8.78
CA GLY A 111 0.05 2.16 -9.35
C GLY A 111 1.14 1.98 -8.28
N LEU A 112 1.16 2.85 -7.26
CA LEU A 112 2.10 2.75 -6.14
C LEU A 112 1.90 1.45 -5.34
N LEU A 113 0.64 1.07 -5.06
CA LEU A 113 0.31 -0.18 -4.35
C LEU A 113 0.68 -1.43 -5.16
N ASN A 114 0.60 -1.37 -6.49
CA ASN A 114 1.01 -2.46 -7.36
C ASN A 114 2.54 -2.63 -7.38
N GLU A 115 3.29 -1.52 -7.38
CA GLU A 115 4.75 -1.57 -7.25
C GLU A 115 5.17 -2.21 -5.93
N ILE A 116 4.56 -1.79 -4.81
CA ILE A 116 4.80 -2.37 -3.48
C ILE A 116 4.48 -3.88 -3.47
N GLY A 117 3.35 -4.29 -4.07
CA GLY A 117 2.97 -5.70 -4.17
C GLY A 117 3.96 -6.56 -4.96
N ARG A 118 4.56 -6.03 -6.04
CA ARG A 118 5.61 -6.74 -6.79
C ARG A 118 6.85 -6.98 -5.93
N ILE A 119 7.23 -6.00 -5.11
CA ILE A 119 8.37 -6.12 -4.19
C ILE A 119 8.09 -7.19 -3.13
N ILE A 120 6.90 -7.15 -2.50
CA ILE A 120 6.47 -8.15 -1.50
C ILE A 120 6.43 -9.55 -2.11
N GLY A 121 5.83 -9.71 -3.29
CA GLY A 121 5.75 -11.00 -3.99
C GLY A 121 7.13 -11.56 -4.37
N GLY A 122 8.06 -10.70 -4.78
CA GLY A 122 9.47 -11.08 -5.00
C GLY A 122 10.12 -11.58 -3.72
N TYR A 123 9.91 -10.87 -2.61
CA TYR A 123 10.44 -11.23 -1.30
C TYR A 123 9.86 -12.55 -0.76
N MET A 124 8.56 -12.80 -0.96
CA MET A 124 7.89 -14.04 -0.59
C MET A 124 8.43 -15.26 -1.34
N LYS A 125 8.75 -15.10 -2.65
CA LYS A 125 9.35 -16.17 -3.45
C LYS A 125 10.75 -16.51 -2.92
N TYR A 126 11.55 -15.50 -2.61
CA TYR A 126 12.89 -15.68 -2.06
C TYR A 126 12.87 -16.31 -0.66
N ALA A 127 11.90 -15.94 0.19
CA ALA A 127 11.77 -16.49 1.54
C ALA A 127 11.16 -17.91 1.62
N LYS A 128 10.66 -18.44 0.49
CA LYS A 128 10.18 -19.83 0.36
C LYS A 128 11.25 -20.79 -0.15
N GLN A 129 12.28 -20.29 -0.84
CA GLN A 129 13.52 -21.02 -1.15
C GLN A 129 14.39 -21.13 0.10
#